data_AF-A0AAE1W8Z8-F1
#
_entry.id   AF-A0AAE1W8Z8-F1
#
_cell.length_a   1.000
_cell.length_b   1.000
_cell.length_c   1.000
_cell.angle_alpha   90.00
_cell.angle_beta   90.00
_cell.angle_gamma   90.00
#
_symmetry.space_group_name_H-M   'P 1'
#
loop_
_entity.id
_entity.type
_entity.pdbx_description
1 polymer ?
#
loop_
_entity_poly.entity_id
_entity_poly.type
_entity_poly.pdbx_seq_one_letter_code
_entity_poly.pdbx_strand_id
1 'polypeptide(L)'
;MEIGSGSGSSNKAIPESVMEAVRRTSGNMDEVKANLEEFLSYCNTETLSRMEPLERAQALFLVAKATTTLFALRLRCKGIDPDDHPVKKELERLDLYQEKLQRSMDLHKEQRKSMREISRGGSPRIKYSDRSLQKKRKYQASEKQSVRAAAQEFLEKAARELLGDNKNGVKGPLQPEDSDDDVIILD
;
A
#
# COMPACT_ATOMS: atom_id res chain seq x y z
N MET A 1 -64.49 21.74 -34.33
CA MET A 1 -63.72 21.69 -33.07
C MET A 1 -62.99 20.37 -33.06
N GLU A 2 -61.70 20.38 -33.37
CA GLU A 2 -60.86 19.19 -33.25
C GLU A 2 -60.35 19.09 -31.81
N ILE A 3 -60.65 17.97 -31.16
CA ILE A 3 -60.14 17.65 -29.82
C ILE A 3 -58.92 16.76 -30.02
N GLY A 4 -57.75 17.40 -30.05
CA GLY A 4 -56.47 16.71 -29.93
C GLY A 4 -56.26 16.25 -28.49
N SER A 5 -56.41 14.95 -28.25
CA SER A 5 -55.96 14.29 -27.02
C SER A 5 -54.90 13.25 -27.36
N GLY A 6 -53.71 13.75 -27.69
CA GLY A 6 -52.49 12.94 -27.75
C GLY A 6 -51.87 12.87 -26.36
N SER A 7 -52.35 11.92 -25.55
CA SER A 7 -51.73 11.55 -24.27
C SER A 7 -50.38 10.88 -24.52
N GLY A 8 -49.36 11.71 -24.77
CA GLY A 8 -47.97 11.28 -24.81
C GLY A 8 -47.44 11.10 -23.40
N SER A 9 -47.88 10.03 -22.72
CA SER A 9 -47.32 9.60 -21.45
C SER A 9 -45.87 9.20 -21.69
N SER A 10 -44.96 10.18 -21.55
CA SER A 10 -43.53 10.02 -21.69
C SER A 10 -42.98 9.26 -20.48
N ASN A 11 -43.32 7.98 -20.39
CA ASN A 11 -42.47 7.03 -19.69
C ASN A 11 -41.12 7.09 -20.38
N LYS A 12 -40.19 7.86 -19.79
CA LYS A 12 -38.82 8.03 -20.25
C LYS A 12 -38.12 6.69 -20.04
N ALA A 13 -38.38 5.75 -20.94
CA ALA A 13 -37.82 4.42 -20.90
C ALA A 13 -36.29 4.52 -20.91
N ILE A 14 -35.64 3.69 -20.08
CA ILE A 14 -34.18 3.59 -20.03
C ILE A 14 -33.70 3.23 -21.44
N PRO A 15 -32.69 3.92 -22.01
CA PRO A 15 -32.19 3.61 -23.34
C PRO A 15 -31.71 2.15 -23.43
N GLU A 16 -32.00 1.46 -24.53
CA GLU A 16 -31.60 0.05 -24.70
C GLU A 16 -30.08 -0.13 -24.63
N SER A 17 -29.30 0.86 -25.07
CA SER A 17 -27.84 0.84 -24.94
C SER A 17 -27.37 0.76 -23.48
N VAL A 18 -28.10 1.38 -22.55
CA VAL A 18 -27.80 1.33 -21.12
C VAL A 18 -28.14 -0.06 -20.56
N MET A 19 -29.30 -0.61 -20.94
CA MET A 19 -29.71 -1.96 -20.55
C MET A 19 -28.72 -3.02 -21.07
N GLU A 20 -28.27 -2.88 -22.31
CA GLU A 20 -27.30 -3.76 -22.95
C GLU A 20 -25.93 -3.68 -22.26
N ALA A 21 -25.46 -2.47 -21.92
CA ALA A 21 -24.24 -2.29 -21.15
C ALA A 21 -24.33 -2.97 -19.77
N VAL A 22 -25.46 -2.83 -19.06
CA VAL A 22 -25.69 -3.49 -17.77
C VAL A 22 -25.67 -5.02 -17.92
N ARG A 23 -26.37 -5.58 -18.92
CA ARG A 23 -26.35 -7.03 -19.19
C ARG A 23 -24.94 -7.53 -19.50
N ARG A 24 -24.18 -6.80 -20.33
CA ARG A 24 -22.77 -7.12 -20.61
C ARG A 24 -21.92 -7.09 -19.35
N THR A 25 -22.05 -6.06 -18.52
CA THR A 25 -21.31 -5.98 -17.25
C THR A 25 -21.67 -7.12 -16.30
N SER A 26 -22.94 -7.53 -16.25
CA SER A 26 -23.35 -8.69 -15.47
C SER A 26 -22.67 -9.97 -15.94
N GLY A 27 -22.70 -10.25 -17.25
CA GLY A 27 -22.02 -11.43 -17.82
C GLY A 27 -20.51 -11.42 -17.59
N ASN A 28 -19.87 -10.25 -17.74
CA ASN A 28 -18.44 -10.10 -17.44
C ASN A 28 -18.13 -10.38 -15.95
N MET A 29 -19.04 -10.01 -15.04
CA MET A 29 -18.88 -10.28 -13.60
C MET A 29 -18.97 -11.78 -13.31
N ASP A 30 -19.89 -12.49 -13.98
CA ASP A 30 -20.04 -13.95 -13.84
C ASP A 30 -18.76 -14.67 -14.32
N GLU A 31 -18.18 -14.22 -15.44
CA GLU A 31 -16.91 -14.75 -15.95
C GLU A 31 -15.75 -14.48 -14.99
N VAL A 32 -15.63 -13.25 -14.47
CA VAL A 32 -14.60 -12.91 -13.48
C VAL A 32 -14.76 -13.74 -12.21
N LYS A 33 -15.99 -13.96 -11.75
CA LYS A 33 -16.28 -14.80 -10.59
C LYS A 33 -15.81 -16.24 -10.83
N ALA A 34 -16.18 -16.85 -11.95
CA ALA A 34 -15.78 -18.22 -12.27
C ALA A 34 -14.26 -18.38 -12.31
N ASN A 35 -13.55 -17.47 -12.99
CA ASN A 35 -12.08 -17.49 -13.07
C ASN A 35 -11.42 -17.29 -11.70
N LEU A 36 -11.95 -16.39 -10.86
CA LEU A 36 -11.40 -16.16 -9.53
C LEU A 36 -11.67 -17.33 -8.59
N GLU A 37 -12.84 -17.95 -8.63
CA GLU A 37 -13.14 -19.14 -7.82
C GLU A 37 -12.19 -20.30 -8.16
N GLU A 38 -11.96 -20.55 -9.44
CA GLU A 38 -10.97 -21.53 -9.89
C GLU A 38 -9.55 -21.15 -9.42
N PHE A 39 -9.10 -19.93 -9.69
CA PHE A 39 -7.76 -19.48 -9.31
C PHE A 39 -7.52 -19.53 -7.80
N LEU A 40 -8.51 -19.10 -7.00
CA LEU A 40 -8.42 -19.10 -5.54
C LEU A 40 -8.41 -20.52 -4.96
N SER A 41 -9.01 -21.51 -5.64
CA SER A 41 -8.94 -22.92 -5.23
C SER A 41 -7.49 -23.45 -5.19
N TYR A 42 -6.63 -22.93 -6.07
CA TYR A 42 -5.20 -23.25 -6.10
C TYR A 42 -4.37 -22.39 -5.13
N CYS A 43 -4.89 -21.27 -4.65
CA CYS A 43 -4.16 -20.31 -3.77
C CYS A 43 -4.24 -20.66 -2.27
N ASN A 44 -4.25 -21.94 -1.92
CA ASN A 44 -4.19 -22.37 -0.53
C ASN A 44 -2.75 -22.34 0.03
N THR A 45 -2.62 -22.34 1.36
CA THR A 45 -1.31 -22.22 2.03
C THR A 45 -0.32 -23.31 1.62
N GLU A 46 -0.80 -24.55 1.43
CA GLU A 46 0.04 -25.67 1.00
C GLU A 46 0.61 -25.43 -0.40
N THR A 47 -0.25 -25.15 -1.39
CA THR A 47 0.17 -24.90 -2.77
C THR A 47 1.10 -23.69 -2.85
N LEU A 48 0.73 -22.57 -2.23
CA LEU A 48 1.55 -21.35 -2.26
C LEU A 48 2.94 -21.59 -1.65
N SER A 49 3.05 -22.38 -0.57
CA SER A 49 4.34 -22.69 0.06
C SER A 49 5.29 -23.47 -0.85
N ARG A 50 4.74 -24.27 -1.78
CA ARG A 50 5.49 -25.11 -2.73
C ARG A 50 5.95 -24.37 -3.99
N MET A 51 5.38 -23.19 -4.25
CA MET A 51 5.77 -22.36 -5.40
C MET A 51 7.13 -21.69 -5.20
N GLU A 52 7.84 -21.45 -6.29
CA GLU A 52 9.04 -20.61 -6.26
C GLU A 52 8.67 -19.19 -5.79
N PRO A 53 9.56 -18.48 -5.05
CA PRO A 53 9.22 -17.18 -4.46
C PRO A 53 8.68 -16.14 -5.46
N LEU A 54 9.15 -16.16 -6.70
CA LEU A 54 8.69 -15.25 -7.74
C LEU A 54 7.27 -15.60 -8.23
N GLU A 55 6.99 -16.89 -8.44
CA GLU A 55 5.67 -17.37 -8.86
C GLU A 55 4.63 -17.15 -7.76
N ARG A 56 5.00 -17.42 -6.50
CA ARG A 56 4.17 -17.11 -5.34
C ARG A 56 3.85 -15.61 -5.27
N ALA A 57 4.84 -14.76 -5.52
CA ALA A 57 4.64 -13.31 -5.54
C ALA A 57 3.69 -12.87 -6.66
N GLN A 58 3.77 -13.47 -7.84
CA GLN A 58 2.82 -13.22 -8.94
C GLN A 58 1.38 -13.60 -8.57
N ALA A 59 1.18 -14.79 -8.01
CA ALA A 59 -0.15 -15.25 -7.60
C ALA A 59 -0.78 -14.32 -6.55
N LEU A 60 -0.03 -14.00 -5.48
CA LEU A 60 -0.50 -13.10 -4.43
C LEU A 60 -0.72 -11.66 -4.92
N PHE A 61 0.13 -11.18 -5.82
CA PHE A 61 -0.06 -9.88 -6.46
C PHE A 61 -1.35 -9.85 -7.29
N LEU A 62 -1.66 -10.93 -8.03
CA LEU A 62 -2.90 -11.04 -8.79
C LEU A 62 -4.13 -10.99 -7.88
N VAL A 63 -4.11 -11.71 -6.74
CA VAL A 63 -5.19 -11.62 -5.73
C VAL A 63 -5.37 -10.19 -5.23
N ALA A 64 -4.28 -9.53 -4.85
CA ALA A 64 -4.32 -8.15 -4.36
C ALA A 64 -4.86 -7.18 -5.43
N LYS A 65 -4.38 -7.30 -6.67
CA LYS A 65 -4.82 -6.47 -7.79
C LYS A 65 -6.30 -6.69 -8.11
N ALA A 66 -6.73 -7.95 -8.23
CA ALA A 66 -8.14 -8.29 -8.47
C ALA A 66 -9.05 -7.74 -7.36
N THR A 67 -8.67 -7.93 -6.10
CA THR A 67 -9.44 -7.44 -4.94
C THR A 67 -9.60 -5.92 -4.98
N THR A 68 -8.51 -5.18 -5.18
CA THR A 68 -8.56 -3.71 -5.23
C THR A 68 -9.35 -3.22 -6.45
N THR A 69 -9.20 -3.85 -7.61
CA THR A 69 -9.97 -3.50 -8.82
C THR A 69 -11.47 -3.76 -8.63
N LEU A 70 -11.87 -4.89 -8.04
CA LEU A 70 -13.27 -5.18 -7.74
C LEU A 70 -13.84 -4.21 -6.71
N PHE A 71 -13.05 -3.80 -5.71
CA PHE A 71 -13.46 -2.78 -4.77
C PHE A 71 -13.65 -1.42 -5.44
N ALA A 72 -12.74 -1.00 -6.32
CA ALA A 72 -12.89 0.24 -7.11
C ALA A 72 -14.13 0.18 -8.03
N LEU A 73 -14.42 -0.98 -8.64
CA LEU A 73 -15.63 -1.19 -9.42
C LEU A 73 -16.89 -1.02 -8.55
N ARG A 74 -16.91 -1.61 -7.35
CA ARG A 74 -18.00 -1.45 -6.38
C ARG A 74 -18.24 0.03 -6.01
N LEU A 75 -17.17 0.82 -5.86
CA LEU A 75 -17.30 2.27 -5.62
C LEU A 75 -17.98 2.97 -6.79
N ARG A 76 -17.54 2.69 -8.02
CA ARG A 76 -18.17 3.24 -9.24
C ARG A 76 -19.64 2.86 -9.35
N CYS A 77 -20.01 1.64 -9.00
CA CYS A 77 -21.42 1.21 -8.93
C CYS A 77 -22.24 1.97 -7.87
N LYS A 78 -21.60 2.53 -6.84
CA LYS A 78 -22.22 3.40 -5.84
C LYS A 78 -22.15 4.89 -6.22
N GLY A 79 -21.60 5.24 -7.37
CA GLY A 79 -21.41 6.63 -7.80
C GLY A 79 -20.25 7.35 -7.10
N ILE A 80 -19.33 6.61 -6.47
CA ILE A 80 -18.12 7.17 -5.83
C ILE A 80 -16.96 7.01 -6.82
N ASP A 81 -16.26 8.10 -7.13
CA ASP A 81 -15.06 8.06 -7.96
C ASP A 81 -13.88 7.45 -7.17
N PRO A 82 -13.23 6.37 -7.65
CA PRO A 82 -12.04 5.83 -7.02
C PRO A 82 -10.87 6.81 -6.90
N ASP A 83 -10.79 7.83 -7.76
CA ASP A 83 -9.71 8.82 -7.73
C ASP A 83 -9.83 9.81 -6.55
N ASP A 84 -11.04 9.99 -6.02
CA ASP A 84 -11.35 10.80 -4.82
C ASP A 84 -11.47 9.95 -3.55
N HIS A 85 -11.14 8.66 -3.61
CA HIS A 85 -11.26 7.71 -2.51
C HIS A 85 -9.88 7.23 -2.02
N PRO A 86 -9.69 6.89 -0.73
CA PRO A 86 -8.42 6.37 -0.21
C PRO A 86 -7.85 5.14 -0.95
N VAL A 87 -8.69 4.41 -1.69
CA VAL A 87 -8.27 3.29 -2.55
C VAL A 87 -7.28 3.72 -3.63
N LYS A 88 -7.27 4.98 -4.05
CA LYS A 88 -6.29 5.49 -5.02
C LYS A 88 -4.85 5.19 -4.58
N LYS A 89 -4.53 5.39 -3.30
CA LYS A 89 -3.20 5.07 -2.75
C LYS A 89 -2.88 3.56 -2.84
N GLU A 90 -3.90 2.72 -2.73
CA GLU A 90 -3.76 1.26 -2.90
C GLU A 90 -3.50 0.88 -4.36
N LEU A 91 -4.14 1.56 -5.32
CA LEU A 91 -3.89 1.39 -6.75
C LEU A 91 -2.46 1.83 -7.11
N GLU A 92 -2.04 3.02 -6.66
CA GLU A 92 -0.67 3.52 -6.85
C GLU A 92 0.37 2.56 -6.22
N ARG A 93 0.05 2.00 -5.04
CA ARG A 93 0.91 0.98 -4.42
C ARG A 93 1.03 -0.27 -5.27
N LEU A 94 -0.08 -0.74 -5.86
CA LEU A 94 -0.07 -1.92 -6.73
C LEU A 94 0.74 -1.68 -8.01
N ASP A 95 0.67 -0.50 -8.61
CA ASP A 95 1.49 -0.15 -9.78
C ASP A 95 2.98 -0.22 -9.45
N LEU A 96 3.39 0.33 -8.31
CA LEU A 96 4.77 0.22 -7.82
C LEU A 96 5.21 -1.25 -7.63
N TYR A 97 4.33 -2.10 -7.08
CA TYR A 97 4.65 -3.52 -6.90
C TYR A 97 4.67 -4.28 -8.22
N GLN A 98 3.84 -3.90 -9.20
CA GLN A 98 3.89 -4.45 -10.55
C GLN A 98 5.24 -4.16 -11.20
N GLU A 99 5.73 -2.92 -11.11
CA GLU A 99 7.05 -2.56 -11.63
C GLU A 99 8.19 -3.34 -10.95
N LYS A 100 8.12 -3.51 -9.61
CA LYS A 100 9.09 -4.31 -8.85
C LYS A 100 9.06 -5.77 -9.28
N LEU A 101 7.88 -6.33 -9.51
CA LEU A 101 7.69 -7.70 -9.94
C LEU A 101 8.23 -7.90 -11.36
N GLN A 102 7.90 -6.99 -12.28
CA GLN A 102 8.39 -7.02 -13.66
C GLN A 102 9.92 -6.92 -13.72
N ARG A 103 10.51 -5.96 -13.00
CA ARG A 103 11.98 -5.85 -12.87
C ARG A 103 12.59 -7.14 -12.32
N SER A 104 11.91 -7.79 -11.37
CA SER A 104 12.34 -9.09 -10.84
C SER A 104 12.29 -10.18 -11.90
N MET A 105 11.30 -10.16 -12.80
CA MET A 105 11.17 -11.08 -13.94
C MET A 105 12.20 -10.84 -15.04
N ASP A 106 12.59 -9.59 -15.27
CA ASP A 106 13.52 -9.23 -16.36
C ASP A 106 14.98 -9.52 -16.00
N LEU A 107 15.32 -9.59 -14.71
CA LEU A 107 16.67 -9.94 -14.26
C LEU A 107 17.08 -11.35 -14.73
N HIS A 108 18.25 -11.47 -15.38
CA HIS A 108 18.80 -12.76 -15.77
C HIS A 108 19.03 -13.64 -14.54
N LYS A 109 18.85 -14.96 -14.68
CA LYS A 109 19.08 -15.94 -13.59
C LYS A 109 20.42 -15.75 -12.87
N GLU A 110 21.50 -15.41 -13.56
CA GLU A 110 22.83 -15.16 -12.97
C GLU A 110 22.87 -13.86 -12.16
N GLN A 111 22.23 -12.80 -12.63
CA GLN A 111 22.13 -11.53 -11.89
C GLN A 111 21.32 -11.72 -10.60
N ARG A 112 20.22 -12.49 -10.65
CA ARG A 112 19.45 -12.85 -9.45
C ARG A 112 20.26 -13.66 -8.45
N LYS A 113 21.05 -14.64 -8.93
CA LYS A 113 21.93 -15.44 -8.09
C LYS A 113 23.01 -14.57 -7.44
N SER A 114 23.69 -13.73 -8.22
CA SER A 114 24.70 -12.79 -7.75
C SER A 114 24.15 -11.84 -6.68
N MET A 115 23.00 -11.20 -6.93
CA MET A 115 22.33 -10.36 -5.93
C MET A 115 21.99 -11.12 -4.64
N ARG A 116 21.53 -12.37 -4.75
CA ARG A 116 21.23 -13.23 -3.60
C ARG A 116 22.49 -13.57 -2.80
N GLU A 117 23.60 -13.85 -3.48
CA GLU A 117 24.90 -14.12 -2.84
C GLU A 117 25.44 -12.88 -2.12
N ILE A 118 25.35 -11.70 -2.75
CA ILE A 118 25.71 -10.41 -2.12
C ILE A 118 24.89 -10.20 -0.84
N SER A 119 23.56 -10.39 -0.93
CA SER A 119 22.63 -10.19 0.21
C SER A 119 22.86 -11.19 1.35
N ARG A 120 23.36 -12.40 1.05
CA ARG A 120 23.79 -13.39 2.04
C ARG A 120 25.17 -13.13 2.64
N GLY A 121 25.86 -12.05 2.23
CA GLY A 121 27.21 -11.73 2.68
C GLY A 121 28.31 -12.53 1.97
N GLY A 122 28.00 -13.15 0.82
CA GLY A 122 28.92 -13.95 0.01
C GLY A 122 29.86 -13.12 -0.89
N SER A 123 29.65 -11.81 -1.00
CA SER A 123 30.64 -10.95 -1.67
C SER A 123 32.00 -11.05 -0.97
N PRO A 124 33.13 -11.02 -1.73
CA PRO A 124 34.44 -10.81 -1.13
C PRO A 124 34.35 -9.58 -0.22
N ARG A 125 34.52 -9.77 1.10
CA ARG A 125 34.66 -8.64 2.02
C ARG A 125 35.79 -7.81 1.47
N ILE A 126 35.47 -6.65 0.90
CA ILE A 126 36.48 -5.64 0.57
C ILE A 126 37.08 -5.26 1.92
N LYS A 127 38.19 -5.90 2.27
CA LYS A 127 39.01 -5.48 3.38
C LYS A 127 39.48 -4.09 3.00
N TYR A 128 39.00 -3.09 3.72
CA TYR A 128 39.55 -1.74 3.72
C TYR A 128 40.96 -1.78 4.34
N SER A 129 41.86 -2.59 3.80
CA SER A 129 43.27 -2.48 4.10
C SER A 129 43.81 -1.37 3.21
N ASP A 130 44.03 -0.24 3.86
CA ASP A 130 45.02 0.75 3.49
C ASP A 130 44.68 1.68 2.30
N ARG A 131 43.86 2.68 2.61
CA ARG A 131 44.01 3.99 1.96
C ARG A 131 44.57 4.98 2.99
N SER A 132 45.76 4.71 3.52
CA SER A 132 46.61 5.77 4.09
C SER A 132 47.20 6.62 2.96
N LEU A 133 46.34 7.30 2.19
CA LEU A 133 46.78 8.47 1.44
C LEU A 133 46.45 9.68 2.29
N GLN A 134 47.51 10.24 2.84
CA GLN A 134 47.56 11.45 3.64
C GLN A 134 46.84 12.63 2.95
N LYS A 135 45.51 12.71 3.05
CA LYS A 135 44.79 13.97 2.87
C LYS A 135 44.71 14.65 4.22
N LYS A 136 45.77 15.40 4.56
CA LYS A 136 45.74 16.37 5.65
C LYS A 136 44.72 17.46 5.32
N ARG A 137 43.45 17.22 5.64
CA ARG A 137 42.50 18.30 5.88
C ARG A 137 42.93 18.95 7.20
N LYS A 138 43.40 20.18 7.10
CA LYS A 138 43.76 21.07 8.20
C LYS A 138 42.48 21.40 8.98
N TYR A 139 42.05 20.49 9.86
CA TYR A 139 41.05 20.80 10.86
C TYR A 139 41.78 21.34 12.08
N GLN A 140 41.66 22.66 12.26
CA GLN A 140 41.99 23.34 13.50
C GLN A 140 41.18 22.65 14.60
N ALA A 141 41.87 22.03 15.55
CA ALA A 141 41.25 21.46 16.73
C ALA A 141 40.78 22.62 17.61
N SER A 142 39.61 23.19 17.30
CA SER A 142 38.85 23.87 18.33
C SER A 142 38.22 22.81 19.22
N GLU A 143 38.28 23.09 20.51
CA GLU A 143 37.84 22.32 21.67
C GLU A 143 36.58 21.49 21.35
N LYS A 144 36.79 20.21 21.07
CA LYS A 144 35.71 19.33 20.59
C LYS A 144 34.86 18.93 21.79
N GLN A 145 33.68 19.51 21.90
CA GLN A 145 32.55 18.85 22.54
C GLN A 145 32.48 17.45 21.90
N SER A 146 32.75 16.42 22.71
CA SER A 146 32.81 15.04 22.23
C SER A 146 31.50 14.70 21.51
N VAL A 147 31.56 14.00 20.38
CA VAL A 147 30.36 13.50 19.67
C VAL A 147 29.44 12.76 20.63
N ARG A 148 30.03 12.07 21.63
CA ARG A 148 29.30 11.42 22.71
C ARG A 148 28.53 12.40 23.60
N ALA A 149 29.13 13.55 23.92
CA ALA A 149 28.49 14.59 24.73
C ALA A 149 27.33 15.25 23.96
N ALA A 150 27.52 15.56 22.68
CA ALA A 150 26.45 16.10 21.84
C ALA A 150 25.28 15.10 21.66
N ALA A 151 25.59 13.82 21.48
CA ALA A 151 24.57 12.77 21.41
C ALA A 151 23.81 12.61 22.73
N GLN A 152 24.52 12.65 23.86
CA GLN A 152 23.92 12.58 25.19
C GLN A 152 23.00 13.76 25.46
N GLU A 153 23.41 14.98 25.09
CA GLU A 153 22.60 16.18 25.25
C GLU A 153 21.33 16.13 24.41
N PHE A 154 21.42 15.66 23.16
CA PHE A 154 20.26 15.47 22.30
C PHE A 154 19.25 14.47 22.90
N LEU A 155 19.74 13.33 23.40
CA LEU A 155 18.90 12.31 24.03
C LEU A 155 18.25 12.83 25.31
N GLU A 156 18.99 13.57 26.13
CA GLU A 156 18.47 14.13 27.37
C GLU A 156 17.41 15.21 27.10
N LYS A 157 17.62 16.04 26.08
CA LYS A 157 16.64 17.04 25.64
C LYS A 157 15.35 16.38 25.14
N ALA A 158 15.47 15.34 24.31
CA ALA A 158 14.32 14.58 23.82
C ALA A 158 13.57 13.88 24.97
N ALA A 159 14.30 13.33 25.96
CA ALA A 159 13.68 12.74 27.14
C ALA A 159 12.91 13.78 27.96
N ARG A 160 13.44 15.00 28.12
CA ARG A 160 12.74 16.10 28.80
C ARG A 160 11.47 16.53 28.07
N GLU A 161 11.50 16.61 26.73
CA GLU A 161 10.32 16.94 25.92
C GLU A 161 9.25 15.83 25.93
N LEU A 162 9.65 14.56 26.04
CA LEU A 162 8.73 13.42 26.08
C LEU A 162 8.17 13.13 27.47
N LEU A 163 8.99 13.20 28.52
CA LEU A 163 8.58 12.83 29.88
C LEU A 163 8.08 14.00 30.70
N GLY A 164 8.44 15.25 30.36
CA GLY A 164 7.97 16.47 31.03
C GLY A 164 8.33 16.57 32.52
N ASP A 165 8.90 17.70 32.95
CA ASP A 165 8.87 18.04 34.37
C ASP A 165 7.42 18.35 34.75
N ASN A 166 6.79 17.51 35.56
CA ASN A 166 5.42 17.65 36.06
C ASN A 166 5.25 18.90 36.93
N LYS A 167 5.23 20.06 36.28
CA LYS A 167 4.76 21.33 36.81
C LYS A 167 4.03 22.04 35.67
N ASN A 168 2.75 21.67 35.53
CA ASN A 168 1.66 22.46 34.96
C ASN A 168 1.42 22.28 33.44
N GLY A 169 0.41 21.46 33.10
CA GLY A 169 -0.38 21.57 31.86
C GLY A 169 0.23 20.95 30.61
N VAL A 170 -0.06 19.68 30.36
CA VAL A 170 0.35 18.92 29.18
C VAL A 170 -0.17 19.60 27.89
N LYS A 171 0.74 19.92 26.97
CA LYS A 171 0.43 20.10 25.54
C LYS A 171 1.27 19.11 24.74
N GLY A 172 0.61 18.05 24.28
CA GLY A 172 1.17 17.06 23.36
C GLY A 172 0.07 16.50 22.44
N PRO A 173 0.40 15.94 21.25
CA PRO A 173 -0.56 15.62 20.20
C PRO A 173 -1.44 14.38 20.45
N LEU A 174 -1.29 13.70 21.59
CA LEU A 174 -2.04 12.51 21.95
C LEU A 174 -2.84 12.81 23.21
N GLN A 175 -4.03 13.39 23.04
CA GLN A 175 -5.03 13.39 24.09
C GLN A 175 -5.73 12.02 24.10
N PRO A 176 -5.84 11.33 25.25
CA PRO A 176 -6.98 10.45 25.45
C PRO A 176 -8.21 11.35 25.56
N GLU A 177 -9.10 11.26 24.58
CA GLU A 177 -10.45 11.82 24.68
C GLU A 177 -11.13 11.18 25.89
N ASP A 178 -11.65 12.02 26.80
CA ASP A 178 -12.48 11.57 27.91
C ASP A 178 -13.70 10.87 27.31
N SER A 179 -13.79 9.56 27.55
CA SER A 179 -14.93 8.75 27.17
C SER A 179 -16.07 9.08 28.12
N ASP A 180 -16.98 9.96 27.70
CA ASP A 180 -18.25 10.17 28.39
C ASP A 180 -19.06 8.85 28.37
N ASP A 181 -19.51 8.47 29.57
CA ASP A 181 -20.34 7.30 29.85
C ASP A 181 -21.71 7.42 29.17
N ASP A 182 -22.03 6.51 28.24
CA ASP A 182 -23.42 6.23 27.87
C ASP A 182 -23.84 4.84 28.35
N VAL A 183 -24.77 4.89 29.30
CA VAL A 183 -25.44 3.81 30.02
C VAL A 183 -26.06 2.78 29.07
N ILE A 184 -25.72 1.51 29.27
CA ILE A 184 -26.44 0.37 28.71
C ILE A 184 -27.69 0.15 29.58
N ILE A 185 -28.88 0.53 29.08
CA ILE A 185 -30.14 -0.05 29.56
C ILE A 185 -30.53 -1.15 28.57
N LEU A 186 -30.45 -2.39 29.04
CA LEU A 186 -31.05 -3.57 28.40
C LEU A 186 -32.50 -3.67 28.89
N ASP A 187 -33.44 -3.60 27.94
CA ASP A 187 -34.74 -4.26 28.02
C ASP A 187 -34.95 -5.05 26.72
#